data_AF-A0A2M7TEI8-F1
#
_entry.id   AF-A0A2M7TEI8-F1
#
_cell.length_a   1.000
_cell.length_b   1.000
_cell.length_c   1.000
_cell.angle_alpha   90.00
_cell.angle_beta   90.00
_cell.angle_gamma   90.00
#
_symmetry.space_group_name_H-M   'P 1'
#
loop_
_entity.id
_entity.type
_entity.pdbx_description
1 polymer ?
#
loop_
_entity_poly.entity_id
_entity_poly.type
_entity_poly.pdbx_seq_one_letter_code
_entity_poly.pdbx_strand_id
1 'polypeptide(L)' 'MYFTHRSCLSKDKEVIINYLSKQDLSAEDIDYVICTHGDADHTSNNNLFPNAKLVLGSYIIMI' A
#
# COMPACT_ATOMS: atom_id res chain seq x y z
N MET A 1 -6.68 -2.30 -6.10
CA MET A 1 -5.23 -2.47 -6.41
C MET A 1 -4.52 -1.16 -6.13
N TYR A 2 -3.55 -1.15 -5.23
CA TYR A 2 -2.77 0.04 -4.83
C TYR A 2 -1.30 -0.12 -5.22
N PHE A 3 -0.70 0.92 -5.82
CA PHE A 3 0.69 0.91 -6.28
C PHE A 3 1.52 1.91 -5.47
N THR A 4 2.60 1.45 -4.85
CA THR A 4 3.57 2.34 -4.20
C THR A 4 4.57 2.84 -5.24
N HIS A 5 4.20 3.86 -6.03
CA HIS A 5 5.14 4.51 -6.96
C HIS A 5 5.66 5.87 -6.47
N ARG A 6 5.00 6.48 -5.48
CA ARG A 6 5.50 7.67 -4.78
C ARG A 6 6.01 7.30 -3.38
N SER A 7 6.93 8.11 -2.88
CA SER A 7 7.41 8.04 -1.49
C SER A 7 6.22 7.92 -0.54
N CYS A 8 6.25 6.87 0.26
CA CYS A 8 5.23 6.32 1.11
C CYS A 8 5.88 6.03 2.48
N LEU A 9 6.55 7.04 3.02
CA LEU A 9 7.10 6.99 4.37
C LEU A 9 5.95 6.89 5.37
N SER A 10 6.21 6.44 6.60
CA SER A 10 5.15 6.28 7.61
C SER A 10 4.34 7.56 7.87
N LYS A 11 4.93 8.74 7.62
CA LYS A 11 4.26 10.06 7.73
C LYS A 11 3.22 10.32 6.64
N ASP A 12 3.23 9.56 5.55
CA ASP A 12 2.36 9.78 4.39
C ASP A 12 1.02 9.04 4.52
N LYS A 13 0.76 8.37 5.66
CA LYS A 13 -0.47 7.62 5.95
C LYS A 13 -1.73 8.41 5.61
N GLU A 14 -1.87 9.66 6.08
CA GLU A 14 -3.10 10.43 5.82
C GLU A 14 -3.29 10.73 4.33
N VAL A 15 -2.21 10.92 3.58
CA VAL A 15 -2.28 11.17 2.13
C VAL A 15 -2.89 9.96 1.42
N ILE A 16 -2.48 8.75 1.81
CA ILE A 16 -2.97 7.49 1.24
C ILE A 16 -4.45 7.30 1.54
N ILE A 17 -4.84 7.42 2.82
CA ILE A 17 -6.23 7.25 3.25
C ILE A 17 -7.15 8.28 2.58
N ASN A 18 -6.72 9.55 2.49
CA ASN A 18 -7.49 10.59 1.82
C ASN A 18 -7.64 10.33 0.31
N TYR A 19 -6.65 9.73 -0.33
CA TYR A 19 -6.73 9.39 -1.75
C TYR A 19 -7.70 8.23 -2.00
N LEU A 20 -7.66 7.20 -1.15
CA LEU A 20 -8.61 6.08 -1.20
C LEU A 20 -10.05 6.56 -0.98
N SER A 21 -10.28 7.41 0.04
CA SER A 21 -11.60 7.96 0.34
C SER A 21 -12.17 8.80 -0.81
N LYS A 22 -11.34 9.52 -1.56
CA LYS A 22 -11.77 10.25 -2.78
C LYS A 22 -12.26 9.34 -3.90
N GLN A 23 -11.98 8.03 -3.82
CA GLN A 23 -12.44 7.01 -4.75
C GLN A 23 -13.52 6.12 -4.12
N ASP A 24 -14.08 6.52 -2.97
CA ASP A 24 -15.04 5.75 -2.18
C ASP A 24 -14.51 4.36 -1.75
N LEU A 25 -13.20 4.27 -1.51
CA LEU A 25 -12.53 3.06 -1.02
C LEU A 25 -11.97 3.27 0.39
N SER A 26 -12.00 2.22 1.20
CA SER A 26 -11.20 2.09 2.42
C SER A 26 -9.94 1.23 2.16
N ALA A 27 -9.07 1.12 3.16
CA ALA A 27 -7.87 0.30 3.02
C ALA A 27 -8.19 -1.21 3.08
N GLU A 28 -9.28 -1.57 3.73
CA GLU A 28 -9.81 -2.94 3.81
C GLU A 28 -10.39 -3.42 2.46
N ASP A 29 -10.79 -2.49 1.58
CA ASP A 29 -11.29 -2.79 0.23
C ASP A 29 -10.15 -3.14 -0.76
N ILE A 30 -8.89 -3.06 -0.33
CA ILE A 30 -7.74 -3.31 -1.19
C ILE A 30 -7.33 -4.78 -1.14
N ASP A 31 -7.50 -5.48 -2.26
CA ASP A 31 -7.10 -6.88 -2.39
C ASP A 31 -5.59 -7.09 -2.64
N TYR A 32 -4.92 -6.07 -3.21
CA TYR A 32 -3.52 -6.17 -3.63
C TYR A 32 -2.77 -4.85 -3.41
N VAL A 33 -1.61 -4.95 -2.77
CA VAL A 33 -0.61 -3.88 -2.66
C VAL A 33 0.62 -4.31 -3.45
N ILE A 34 1.04 -3.48 -4.40
CA ILE A 34 2.23 -3.77 -5.23
C ILE A 34 3.32 -2.76 -4.94
N CYS A 35 4.43 -3.28 -4.38
CA CYS A 35 5.66 -2.56 -4.16
C CYS A 35 6.67 -2.91 -5.25
N THR A 36 7.21 -1.89 -5.91
CA THR A 36 8.21 -2.08 -6.98
C THR A 36 9.53 -2.64 -6.46
N HIS A 37 9.91 -2.25 -5.23
CA HIS A 37 11.10 -2.70 -4.51
C HIS A 37 10.89 -2.56 -3.00
N GLY A 38 11.85 -3.04 -2.20
CA GLY A 38 11.74 -3.21 -0.74
C GLY A 38 12.13 -2.00 0.12
N ASP A 39 12.38 -0.84 -0.48
CA ASP A 39 12.83 0.32 0.29
C ASP A 39 11.71 0.92 1.14
N ALA A 40 12.10 1.58 2.23
CA ALA A 40 11.16 2.04 3.25
C ALA A 40 10.15 3.05 2.69
N ASP A 41 10.55 3.89 1.75
CA ASP A 41 9.69 4.83 1.07
C ASP A 41 8.71 4.18 0.08
N HIS A 42 8.69 2.85 -0.02
CA HIS A 42 7.72 2.09 -0.80
C HIS A 42 6.96 1.04 0.01
N THR A 43 7.35 0.78 1.27
CA THR A 43 6.83 -0.32 2.09
C THR A 43 6.30 0.10 3.47
N SER A 44 6.58 1.32 3.93
CA SER A 44 6.31 1.74 5.32
C SER A 44 4.84 1.81 5.74
N ASN A 45 3.89 1.74 4.79
CA ASN A 45 2.45 1.78 5.06
C ASN A 45 1.73 0.49 4.63
N ASN A 46 2.45 -0.60 4.34
CA ASN A 46 1.83 -1.86 3.92
C ASN A 46 0.84 -2.42 4.96
N ASN A 47 1.07 -2.11 6.25
CA ASN A 47 0.19 -2.48 7.36
C ASN A 47 -1.17 -1.77 7.34
N LEU A 48 -1.38 -0.76 6.50
CA LEU A 48 -2.70 -0.14 6.33
C LEU A 48 -3.69 -1.07 5.63
N PHE A 49 -3.22 -2.10 4.93
CA PHE A 49 -4.03 -2.92 4.04
C PHE A 49 -4.17 -4.36 4.56
N PRO A 50 -4.99 -4.59 5.61
CA PRO A 50 -5.02 -5.86 6.34
C PRO A 50 -5.55 -7.04 5.51
N ASN A 51 -6.31 -6.78 4.45
CA ASN A 51 -6.87 -7.82 3.58
C ASN A 51 -6.05 -8.03 2.30
N ALA A 52 -5.01 -7.21 2.08
CA ALA A 52 -4.29 -7.20 0.82
C ALA A 52 -3.23 -8.30 0.75
N LYS A 53 -3.11 -8.91 -0.44
CA LYS A 53 -1.90 -9.66 -0.81
C LYS A 53 -0.80 -8.67 -1.17
N LEU A 54 0.34 -8.77 -0.50
CA LEU A 54 1.49 -7.93 -0.80
C LEU A 54 2.33 -8.57 -1.92
N VAL A 55 2.64 -7.80 -2.96
CA VAL A 55 3.55 -8.19 -4.04
C VAL A 55 4.75 -7.27 -3.98
N LEU A 56 5.95 -7.83 -3.75
CA LEU A 56 7.21 -7.10 -3.67
C LEU A 56 8.12 -7.54 -4.83
N GLY A 57 8.27 -6.71 -5.85
CA GLY A 57 8.99 -7.09 -7.07
C GLY A 57 8.38 -8.35 -7.72
N SER A 58 9.11 -9.46 -7.72
CA SER A 58 8.65 -10.75 -8.26
C SER A 58 8.15 -11.74 -7.19
N TYR A 59 8.07 -11.31 -5.93
CA TYR A 59 7.70 -12.15 -4.80
C TYR A 59 6.29 -11.80 -4.30
N ILE A 60 5.51 -12.83 -3.97
CA ILE A 60 4.24 -12.66 -3.24
C ILE A 60 4.54 -12.89 -1.76
N ILE A 61 4.17 -11.93 -0.93
CA ILE A 61 4.32 -11.94 0.52
C ILE A 61 2.93 -12.00 1.13
N MET A 62 2.71 -12.98 2.01
CA MET A 62 1.51 -13.05 2.85
C MET A 62 1.81 -12.27 4.14
N ILE A 63 1.10 -11.16 4.33
CA ILE A 63 1.17 -10.30 5.51
C ILE A 63 -0.06 -10.53 6.39
#